data_AF-A0A920T494-F1
#
_entry.id   AF-A0A920T494-F1
#
_cell.length_a   1.000
_cell.length_b   1.000
_cell.length_c   1.000
_cell.angle_alpha   90.00
_cell.angle_beta   90.00
_cell.angle_gamma   90.00
#
_symmetry.space_group_name_H-M   'P 1'
#
loop_
_entity.id
_entity.type
_entity.pdbx_description
1 polymer ?
#
loop_
_entity_poly.entity_id
_entity_poly.type
_entity_poly.pdbx_seq_one_letter_code
_entity_poly.pdbx_strand_id
1 'polypeptide(L)'
;MQLGETKTRKGIPKNFPLADVDLEYALKLLSLPREVGNHPDTDDIITADYGRYGPYIKCGRKNASLRGQETPLDITLEKAVELLANKNKTSSEIKTLGEHPKTGETLVIKDGRYGPYISDGKVNASLKGDLDPKSLSLEEAVTIIDQKRLNPPKKKKRKKKKKVRS
;
A
#
# COMPACT_ATOMS: atom_id res chain seq x y z
N MET A 1 -10.09 15.17 -13.76
CA MET A 1 -9.78 16.61 -13.65
C MET A 1 -8.99 17.06 -14.85
N GLN A 2 -9.45 18.15 -15.45
CA GLN A 2 -8.81 18.81 -16.60
C GLN A 2 -8.92 20.31 -16.35
N LEU A 3 -7.83 21.04 -16.60
CA LEU A 3 -7.78 22.48 -16.41
C LEU A 3 -8.29 23.17 -17.69
N GLY A 4 -9.56 23.60 -17.72
CA GLY A 4 -10.16 24.20 -18.91
C GLY A 4 -9.99 23.33 -20.17
N GLU A 5 -9.51 23.94 -21.26
CA GLU A 5 -9.24 23.26 -22.54
C GLU A 5 -7.81 22.69 -22.66
N THR A 6 -7.02 22.69 -21.58
CA THR A 6 -5.64 22.21 -21.62
C THR A 6 -5.55 20.70 -21.82
N LYS A 7 -4.38 20.22 -22.26
CA LYS A 7 -4.08 18.77 -22.38
C LYS A 7 -3.76 18.12 -21.03
N THR A 8 -3.56 18.89 -19.97
CA THR A 8 -3.23 18.38 -18.63
C THR A 8 -4.47 17.81 -17.96
N ARG A 9 -4.43 16.50 -17.70
CA ARG A 9 -5.53 15.76 -17.09
C ARG A 9 -5.04 14.77 -16.04
N LYS A 10 -5.77 14.65 -14.96
CA LYS A 10 -5.53 13.67 -13.89
C LYS A 10 -6.80 12.92 -13.54
N GLY A 11 -6.64 11.62 -13.34
CA GLY A 11 -7.72 10.73 -12.92
C GLY A 11 -7.99 10.90 -11.42
N ILE A 12 -9.26 10.90 -11.04
CA ILE A 12 -9.65 10.87 -9.63
C ILE A 12 -9.30 9.49 -9.07
N PRO A 13 -8.64 9.39 -7.90
CA PRO A 13 -8.33 8.11 -7.29
C PRO A 13 -9.58 7.26 -7.06
N LYS A 14 -9.48 5.95 -7.31
CA LYS A 14 -10.65 5.03 -7.25
C LYS A 14 -11.32 4.94 -5.89
N ASN A 15 -10.59 5.26 -4.82
CA ASN A 15 -11.08 5.16 -3.45
C ASN A 15 -11.61 6.51 -2.94
N PHE A 16 -11.55 7.56 -3.74
CA PHE A 16 -12.04 8.88 -3.37
C PHE A 16 -13.45 9.09 -3.94
N PRO A 17 -14.46 9.40 -3.10
CA PRO A 17 -15.83 9.61 -3.56
C PRO A 17 -15.93 10.86 -4.43
N LEU A 18 -16.69 10.78 -5.52
CA LEU A 18 -16.81 11.88 -6.50
C LEU A 18 -17.52 13.11 -5.94
N ALA A 19 -18.40 12.92 -4.95
CA ALA A 19 -19.12 14.01 -4.30
C ALA A 19 -18.22 14.91 -3.46
N ASP A 20 -17.13 14.35 -2.92
CA ASP A 20 -16.21 15.08 -2.03
C ASP A 20 -15.09 15.76 -2.80
N VAL A 21 -15.16 15.74 -4.14
CA VAL A 21 -14.14 16.37 -4.96
C VAL A 21 -14.44 17.86 -5.14
N ASP A 22 -13.66 18.68 -4.46
CA ASP A 22 -13.68 20.13 -4.58
C ASP A 22 -12.60 20.67 -5.53
N LEU A 23 -12.60 22.00 -5.71
CA LEU A 23 -11.64 22.70 -6.54
C LEU A 23 -10.20 22.55 -6.00
N GLU A 24 -10.03 22.64 -4.68
CA GLU A 24 -8.71 22.58 -4.05
C GLU A 24 -8.05 21.21 -4.27
N TYR A 25 -8.79 20.13 -4.05
CA TYR A 25 -8.35 18.78 -4.32
C TYR A 25 -8.09 18.55 -5.81
N ALA A 26 -8.94 19.10 -6.69
CA ALA A 26 -8.73 19.01 -8.13
C ALA A 26 -7.40 19.67 -8.56
N LEU A 27 -7.08 20.84 -8.01
CA LEU A 27 -5.81 21.54 -8.26
C LEU A 27 -4.62 20.74 -7.74
N LYS A 28 -4.70 20.19 -6.52
CA LYS A 28 -3.68 19.30 -5.94
C LYS A 28 -3.45 18.05 -6.79
N LEU A 29 -4.50 17.46 -7.36
CA LEU A 29 -4.34 16.33 -8.27
C LEU A 29 -3.66 16.74 -9.57
N LEU A 30 -4.02 17.91 -10.13
CA LEU A 30 -3.46 18.42 -11.37
C LEU A 30 -1.98 18.80 -11.25
N SER A 31 -1.51 19.16 -10.05
CA SER A 31 -0.08 19.43 -9.79
C SER A 31 0.78 18.17 -9.68
N LEU A 32 0.21 16.97 -9.78
CA LEU A 32 0.99 15.74 -9.78
C LEU A 32 1.70 15.51 -11.14
N PRO A 33 2.92 14.94 -11.16
CA PRO A 33 3.67 14.36 -10.04
C PRO A 33 4.21 15.40 -9.05
N ARG A 34 4.01 15.15 -7.75
CA ARG A 34 4.53 16.02 -6.68
C ARG A 34 5.98 15.63 -6.38
N GLU A 35 6.85 16.63 -6.26
CA GLU A 35 8.20 16.45 -5.71
C GLU A 35 8.10 16.39 -4.18
N VAL A 36 8.58 15.29 -3.60
CA VAL A 36 8.57 15.05 -2.15
C VAL A 36 9.86 15.59 -1.51
N GLY A 37 10.98 15.47 -2.22
CA GLY A 37 12.32 15.91 -1.80
C GLY A 37 13.42 15.02 -2.39
N ASN A 38 14.67 15.28 -2.04
CA ASN A 38 15.81 14.48 -2.49
C ASN A 38 16.06 13.29 -1.56
N HIS A 39 16.44 12.15 -2.13
CA HIS A 39 16.85 10.99 -1.35
C HIS A 39 18.19 11.25 -0.63
N PRO A 40 18.33 10.98 0.68
CA PRO A 40 19.52 11.33 1.44
C PRO A 40 20.80 10.65 0.93
N ASP A 41 20.71 9.39 0.50
CA ASP A 41 21.90 8.65 0.04
C ASP A 41 22.26 8.84 -1.44
N THR A 42 21.28 9.09 -2.32
CA THR A 42 21.50 9.13 -3.78
C THR A 42 21.33 10.50 -4.39
N ASP A 43 20.82 11.47 -3.62
CA ASP A 43 20.45 12.84 -4.02
C ASP A 43 19.45 12.91 -5.22
N ASP A 44 18.89 11.76 -5.60
CA ASP A 44 17.86 11.67 -6.63
C ASP A 44 16.55 12.28 -6.12
N ILE A 45 15.84 13.02 -6.99
CA ILE A 45 14.52 13.56 -6.68
C ILE A 45 13.50 12.43 -6.52
N ILE A 46 12.82 12.43 -5.37
CA ILE A 46 11.69 11.55 -5.08
C ILE A 46 10.40 12.25 -5.53
N THR A 47 9.67 11.60 -6.43
CA THR A 47 8.36 12.06 -6.93
C THR A 47 7.26 11.10 -6.54
N ALA A 48 6.06 11.61 -6.23
CA ALA A 48 4.88 10.84 -5.91
C ALA A 48 3.76 11.09 -6.93
N ASP A 49 3.08 10.03 -7.39
CA ASP A 49 1.98 10.15 -8.36
C ASP A 49 1.04 8.94 -8.31
N TYR A 50 -0.09 9.03 -9.03
CA TYR A 50 -1.01 7.94 -9.28
C TYR A 50 -0.75 7.29 -10.65
N GLY A 51 -0.38 6.00 -10.62
CA GLY A 51 -0.14 5.21 -11.81
C GLY A 51 -1.23 4.18 -12.09
N ARG A 52 -1.03 3.37 -13.14
CA ARG A 52 -1.95 2.28 -13.54
C ARG A 52 -2.28 1.31 -12.41
N TYR A 53 -1.32 1.04 -11.52
CA TYR A 53 -1.43 0.07 -10.44
C TYR A 53 -1.83 0.67 -9.09
N GLY A 54 -1.98 1.99 -9.01
CA GLY A 54 -2.25 2.72 -7.77
C GLY A 54 -1.21 3.82 -7.52
N PRO A 55 -1.26 4.44 -6.33
CA PRO A 55 -0.28 5.44 -5.93
C PRO A 55 1.11 4.83 -5.78
N TYR A 56 2.13 5.59 -6.17
CA TYR A 56 3.51 5.16 -6.14
C TYR A 56 4.45 6.34 -5.95
N ILE A 57 5.66 6.03 -5.49
CA ILE A 57 6.80 6.92 -5.47
C ILE A 57 7.88 6.43 -6.43
N LYS A 58 8.64 7.36 -6.99
CA LYS A 58 9.74 7.11 -7.92
C LYS A 58 10.96 7.95 -7.52
N CYS A 59 12.12 7.31 -7.54
CA CYS A 59 13.43 7.90 -7.23
C CYS A 59 14.40 7.38 -8.29
N GLY A 60 14.73 8.21 -9.30
CA GLY A 60 15.51 7.78 -10.45
C GLY A 60 14.92 6.53 -11.14
N ARG A 61 15.65 5.41 -11.09
CA ARG A 61 15.23 4.09 -11.61
C ARG A 61 14.44 3.24 -10.61
N LYS A 62 14.46 3.60 -9.32
CA LYS A 62 13.73 2.90 -8.25
C LYS A 62 12.29 3.43 -8.15
N ASN A 63 11.39 2.56 -7.70
CA ASN A 63 9.99 2.90 -7.47
C ASN A 63 9.39 2.03 -6.35
N ALA A 64 8.45 2.56 -5.59
CA ALA A 64 7.73 1.81 -4.57
C ALA A 64 6.24 2.15 -4.61
N SER A 65 5.39 1.17 -4.30
CA SER A 65 3.94 1.40 -4.26
C SER A 65 3.52 1.90 -2.88
N LEU A 66 2.61 2.88 -2.86
CA LEU A 66 1.94 3.34 -1.66
C LEU A 66 0.76 2.41 -1.39
N ARG A 67 0.86 1.59 -0.35
CA ARG A 67 -0.22 0.66 0.09
C ARG A 67 -0.77 0.98 1.47
N GLY A 68 -0.20 1.98 2.15
CA GLY A 68 -0.66 2.47 3.44
C GLY A 68 -1.83 3.44 3.32
N GLN A 69 -2.02 4.24 4.36
CA GLN A 69 -3.01 5.32 4.39
C GLN A 69 -2.55 6.54 3.59
N GLU A 70 -1.24 6.65 3.36
CA GLU A 70 -0.66 7.82 2.70
C GLU A 70 -0.97 7.89 1.21
N THR A 71 -1.17 9.12 0.76
CA THR A 71 -1.42 9.44 -0.64
C THR A 71 -0.21 10.14 -1.24
N PRO A 72 -0.09 10.20 -2.58
CA PRO A 72 0.89 11.05 -3.25
C PRO A 72 0.79 12.54 -2.90
N LEU A 73 -0.33 12.99 -2.31
CA LEU A 73 -0.52 14.38 -1.91
C LEU A 73 0.11 14.65 -0.54
N ASP A 74 0.13 13.66 0.35
CA ASP A 74 0.43 13.84 1.78
C ASP A 74 1.69 13.11 2.27
N ILE A 75 2.28 12.25 1.43
CA ILE A 75 3.47 11.46 1.81
C ILE A 75 4.66 12.34 2.20
N THR A 76 5.33 11.97 3.30
CA THR A 76 6.54 12.63 3.79
C THR A 76 7.81 12.04 3.18
N LEU A 77 8.90 12.81 3.19
CA LEU A 77 10.19 12.38 2.66
C LEU A 77 10.72 11.14 3.41
N GLU A 78 10.65 11.15 4.73
CA GLU A 78 11.09 10.05 5.60
C GLU A 78 10.43 8.72 5.20
N LYS A 79 9.10 8.71 5.10
CA LYS A 79 8.35 7.51 4.71
C LYS A 79 8.59 7.12 3.27
N ALA A 80 8.81 8.08 2.38
CA ALA A 80 9.16 7.78 1.00
C ALA A 80 10.50 7.02 0.90
N VAL A 81 11.51 7.46 1.66
CA VAL A 81 12.81 6.80 1.77
C VAL A 81 12.66 5.40 2.36
N GLU A 82 11.91 5.26 3.46
CA GLU A 82 11.63 3.94 4.06
C GLU A 82 10.97 2.97 3.09
N LEU A 83 9.98 3.41 2.32
CA LEU A 83 9.29 2.58 1.33
C LEU A 83 10.21 2.15 0.17
N LEU A 84 11.14 3.02 -0.23
CA LEU A 84 12.14 2.71 -1.25
C LEU A 84 13.18 1.72 -0.73
N ALA A 85 13.66 1.89 0.51
CA ALA A 85 14.59 0.98 1.15
C ALA A 85 13.97 -0.41 1.35
N ASN A 86 12.74 -0.47 1.84
CA ASN A 86 12.03 -1.72 2.09
C ASN A 86 11.56 -2.43 0.82
N LYS A 87 11.71 -1.84 -0.37
CA LYS A 87 11.21 -2.39 -1.63
C LYS A 87 11.67 -3.83 -1.89
N ASN A 88 12.92 -4.14 -1.57
CA ASN A 88 13.55 -5.42 -1.80
C ASN A 88 13.60 -6.31 -0.55
N LYS A 89 13.04 -5.84 0.57
CA LYS A 89 13.02 -6.59 1.84
C LYS A 89 12.19 -7.86 1.68
N THR A 90 12.82 -9.01 1.91
CA THR A 90 12.14 -10.30 2.03
C THR A 90 11.50 -10.43 3.40
N SER A 91 10.43 -11.22 3.49
CA SER A 91 9.77 -11.49 4.77
C SER A 91 10.65 -12.39 5.65
N SER A 92 10.85 -11.99 6.91
CA SER A 92 11.55 -12.79 7.93
C SER A 92 10.59 -13.17 9.05
N GLU A 93 10.77 -14.33 9.66
CA GLU A 93 9.94 -14.81 10.78
C GLU A 93 10.43 -14.21 12.09
N ILE A 94 9.52 -13.60 12.85
CA ILE A 94 9.81 -12.96 14.14
C ILE A 94 9.48 -13.93 15.27
N LYS A 95 8.28 -14.51 15.25
CA LYS A 95 7.74 -15.32 16.35
C LYS A 95 6.68 -16.27 15.84
N THR A 96 6.71 -17.51 16.32
CA THR A 96 5.63 -18.49 16.14
C THR A 96 4.75 -18.47 17.38
N LEU A 97 3.45 -18.22 17.22
CA LEU A 97 2.51 -18.09 18.33
C LEU A 97 1.86 -19.42 18.74
N GLY A 98 1.71 -20.35 17.80
CA GLY A 98 1.02 -21.62 18.00
C GLY A 98 -0.02 -21.89 16.91
N GLU A 99 -1.02 -22.72 17.20
CA GLU A 99 -2.05 -23.12 16.24
C GLU A 99 -3.36 -22.35 16.43
N HIS A 100 -4.04 -22.08 15.32
CA HIS A 100 -5.35 -21.46 15.33
C HIS A 100 -6.43 -22.45 15.83
N PRO A 101 -7.21 -22.13 16.87
CA PRO A 101 -8.10 -23.09 17.54
C PRO A 101 -9.22 -23.63 16.64
N LYS A 102 -9.62 -22.89 15.61
CA LYS A 102 -10.67 -23.31 14.66
C LYS A 102 -10.15 -24.02 13.41
N THR A 103 -8.91 -23.75 12.99
CA THR A 103 -8.40 -24.22 11.68
C THR A 103 -7.20 -25.13 11.79
N GLY A 104 -6.57 -25.22 12.97
CA GLY A 104 -5.34 -26.00 13.18
C GLY A 104 -4.12 -25.42 12.46
N GLU A 105 -4.21 -24.21 11.91
CA GLU A 105 -3.13 -23.61 11.12
C GLU A 105 -2.14 -22.89 12.03
N THR A 106 -0.84 -23.07 11.78
CA THR A 106 0.22 -22.42 12.57
C THR A 106 0.24 -20.91 12.30
N LEU A 107 0.07 -20.12 13.36
CA LEU A 107 0.15 -18.68 13.34
C LEU A 107 1.59 -18.21 13.56
N VAL A 108 2.11 -17.46 12.60
CA VAL A 108 3.46 -16.90 12.61
C VAL A 108 3.41 -15.40 12.36
N ILE A 109 4.17 -14.65 13.14
CA ILE A 109 4.42 -13.23 12.94
C ILE A 109 5.67 -13.08 12.07
N LYS A 110 5.54 -12.33 10.98
CA LYS A 110 6.61 -12.08 10.01
C LYS A 110 6.80 -10.58 9.83
N ASP A 111 8.05 -10.15 9.68
CA ASP A 111 8.39 -8.77 9.28
C ASP A 111 8.64 -8.75 7.77
N GLY A 112 7.81 -7.99 7.03
CA GLY A 112 7.87 -7.90 5.58
C GLY A 112 8.11 -6.49 5.07
N ARG A 113 8.10 -6.35 3.75
CA ARG A 113 8.28 -5.07 3.03
C ARG A 113 7.36 -3.93 3.50
N TYR A 114 6.16 -4.25 3.95
CA TYR A 114 5.15 -3.25 4.35
C TYR A 114 4.99 -3.16 5.88
N GLY A 115 5.93 -3.72 6.63
CA GLY A 115 5.86 -3.86 8.08
C GLY A 115 5.44 -5.27 8.53
N PRO A 116 5.29 -5.45 9.86
CA PRO A 116 4.98 -6.74 10.45
C PRO A 116 3.54 -7.19 10.16
N TYR A 117 3.36 -8.50 10.02
CA TYR A 117 2.08 -9.12 9.73
C TYR A 117 1.99 -10.53 10.32
N ILE A 118 0.77 -10.97 10.62
CA ILE A 118 0.45 -12.34 11.03
C ILE A 118 0.09 -13.15 9.79
N SER A 119 0.54 -14.40 9.73
CA SER A 119 0.23 -15.36 8.68
C SER A 119 -0.17 -16.70 9.29
N ASP A 120 -1.27 -17.28 8.80
CA ASP A 120 -1.66 -18.69 9.02
C ASP A 120 -1.21 -19.61 7.85
N GLY A 121 -0.38 -19.08 6.93
CA GLY A 121 0.01 -19.72 5.68
C GLY A 121 -0.96 -19.52 4.50
N LYS A 122 -2.24 -19.24 4.75
CA LYS A 122 -3.28 -19.00 3.72
C LYS A 122 -3.78 -17.55 3.68
N VAL A 123 -3.86 -16.90 4.82
CA VAL A 123 -4.37 -15.56 5.10
C VAL A 123 -3.27 -14.76 5.79
N ASN A 124 -3.03 -13.55 5.29
CA ASN A 124 -2.02 -12.64 5.83
C ASN A 124 -2.69 -11.38 6.35
N ALA A 125 -2.55 -11.10 7.64
CA ALA A 125 -3.09 -9.93 8.31
C ALA A 125 -1.99 -8.97 8.76
N SER A 126 -1.93 -7.80 8.11
CA SER A 126 -1.01 -6.72 8.50
C SER A 126 -1.34 -6.22 9.89
N LEU A 127 -0.32 -6.09 10.73
CA LEU A 127 -0.44 -5.43 12.03
C LEU A 127 -0.44 -3.92 11.75
N LYS A 128 -1.48 -3.22 12.20
CA LYS A 128 -1.62 -1.77 12.04
C LYS A 128 -1.40 -1.10 13.40
N GLY A 129 -0.60 -0.03 13.44
CA GLY A 129 -0.37 0.78 14.63
C GLY A 129 0.83 0.32 15.48
N ASP A 130 0.85 0.74 16.74
CA ASP A 130 1.92 0.51 17.74
C ASP A 130 1.90 -0.89 18.39
N LEU A 131 1.18 -1.85 17.79
CA LEU A 131 1.17 -3.22 18.31
C LEU A 131 2.55 -3.85 18.09
N ASP A 132 3.27 -4.09 19.19
CA ASP A 132 4.58 -4.71 19.13
C ASP A 132 4.45 -6.18 18.69
N PRO A 133 5.06 -6.58 17.56
CA PRO A 133 5.01 -7.95 17.07
C PRO A 133 5.56 -8.98 18.07
N LYS A 134 6.36 -8.57 19.06
CA LYS A 134 6.93 -9.50 20.06
C LYS A 134 5.99 -9.78 21.22
N SER A 135 5.19 -8.79 21.64
CA SER A 135 4.28 -8.91 22.80
C SER A 135 2.92 -9.49 22.44
N LEU A 136 2.58 -9.56 21.15
CA LEU A 136 1.31 -10.13 20.68
C LEU A 136 1.09 -11.56 21.20
N SER A 137 -0.13 -11.78 21.69
CA SER A 137 -0.62 -13.06 22.19
C SER A 137 -1.27 -13.90 21.09
N LEU A 138 -1.42 -15.20 21.33
CA LEU A 138 -2.08 -16.11 20.39
C LEU A 138 -3.56 -15.73 20.18
N GLU A 139 -4.28 -15.36 21.24
CA GLU A 139 -5.70 -15.00 21.18
C GLU A 139 -5.92 -13.76 20.29
N GLU A 140 -5.12 -12.71 20.47
CA GLU A 140 -5.18 -11.52 19.62
C GLU A 140 -4.89 -11.85 18.16
N ALA A 141 -3.87 -12.68 17.91
CA ALA A 141 -3.53 -13.07 16.54
C ALA A 141 -4.66 -13.86 15.85
N VAL A 142 -5.33 -14.73 16.59
CA VAL A 142 -6.53 -15.45 16.14
C VAL A 142 -7.62 -14.46 15.76
N THR A 143 -7.93 -13.49 16.62
CA THR A 143 -8.98 -12.50 16.32
C THR A 143 -8.68 -11.68 15.06
N ILE A 144 -7.42 -11.25 14.88
CA ILE A 144 -7.00 -10.46 13.72
C ILE A 144 -7.10 -11.28 12.43
N ILE A 145 -6.70 -12.56 12.45
CA ILE A 145 -6.80 -13.47 11.30
C ILE A 145 -8.26 -13.75 10.96
N ASP A 146 -9.09 -14.09 11.96
CA ASP A 146 -10.51 -14.36 11.78
C ASP A 146 -11.25 -13.15 11.18
N GLN A 147 -11.00 -11.94 11.69
CA GLN A 147 -11.56 -10.70 11.12
C GLN A 147 -11.18 -10.52 9.65
N LYS A 148 -9.94 -10.84 9.28
CA LYS A 148 -9.49 -10.70 7.90
C LYS A 148 -10.05 -11.80 6.99
N ARG A 149 -10.31 -12.99 7.55
CA ARG A 149 -10.95 -14.10 6.84
C ARG A 149 -12.43 -13.80 6.57
N LEU A 150 -13.10 -13.11 7.48
CA LEU A 150 -14.48 -12.60 7.31
C LEU A 150 -14.56 -11.46 6.29
N ASN A 151 -13.51 -10.62 6.21
CA ASN A 151 -13.43 -9.49 5.28
C ASN A 151 -12.34 -9.70 4.20
N PRO A 152 -12.47 -10.71 3.32
CA PRO A 152 -11.45 -10.98 2.32
C PRO A 152 -11.38 -9.84 1.30
N PRO A 153 -10.18 -9.52 0.77
CA PRO A 153 -10.04 -8.49 -0.24
C PRO A 153 -10.87 -8.84 -1.48
N LYS A 154 -11.70 -7.90 -1.96
CA LYS A 154 -12.52 -8.09 -3.16
C LYS A 154 -11.63 -8.52 -4.33
N LYS A 155 -11.82 -9.75 -4.83
CA LYS A 155 -11.10 -10.27 -6.00
C LYS A 155 -11.39 -9.34 -7.19
N LYS A 156 -10.35 -8.66 -7.70
CA LYS A 156 -10.47 -7.86 -8.91
C LYS A 156 -10.79 -8.79 -10.08
N LYS A 157 -12.00 -8.70 -10.66
CA LYS A 157 -12.36 -9.41 -11.90
C LYS A 157 -11.35 -9.02 -12.98
N ARG A 158 -10.57 -9.98 -13.49
CA ARG A 158 -9.70 -9.76 -14.66
C ARG A 158 -10.61 -9.42 -15.84
N LYS A 159 -10.46 -8.21 -16.41
CA LYS A 159 -11.13 -7.88 -17.67
C LYS A 159 -10.65 -8.88 -18.74
N LYS A 160 -11.55 -9.70 -19.30
CA LYS A 160 -11.25 -10.54 -20.47
C LYS A 160 -10.76 -9.61 -21.58
N LYS A 161 -9.55 -9.83 -22.09
CA LYS A 161 -9.08 -9.15 -23.32
C LYS A 161 -10.06 -9.54 -24.44
N LYS A 162 -10.74 -8.56 -25.04
CA LYS A 162 -11.45 -8.79 -26.30
C LYS A 162 -10.37 -9.16 -27.33
N LYS A 163 -10.46 -10.37 -27.91
CA LYS A 163 -9.67 -10.71 -29.10
C LYS A 163 -10.09 -9.73 -30.19
N VAL A 164 -9.15 -8.92 -30.66
CA VAL A 164 -9.31 -8.18 -31.91
C VAL A 164 -9.33 -9.25 -33.00
N ARG A 165 -10.44 -9.38 -33.72
CA ARG A 165 -10.47 -10.19 -34.95
C ARG A 165 -9.68 -9.41 -36.00
N SER A 166 -8.60 -10.02 -36.49
CA SER A 166 -7.84 -9.61 -37.67
C SER A 166 -8.71 -9.66 -38.92
#